data_AF-A0A2D9N2C2-F1
#
_entry.id   AF-A0A2D9N2C2-F1
#
_cell.length_a   1.000
_cell.length_b   1.000
_cell.length_c   1.000
_cell.angle_alpha   90.00
_cell.angle_beta   90.00
_cell.angle_gamma   90.00
#
_symmetry.space_group_name_H-M   'P 1'
#
loop_
_entity.id
_entity.type
_entity.pdbx_description
1 polymer ?
#
loop_
_entity_poly.entity_id
_entity_poly.type
_entity_poly.pdbx_seq_one_letter_code
_entity_poly.pdbx_strand_id
1 'polypeptide(L)'
;MPVNSTKITANTQLSSIGGTFDGFIFFNGASASVVYVFDNNNADVVLPFDYNNGTTMSNGPTDALSVGMLVFGSGIPDGATVASITDPTTFELSATTTGGAKVSQALTFVSVDNPIGKFSTAANTSDDIRGLGIICRNGIKIVANNFTTLEVFALTN
;
A
#
# COMPACT_ATOMS: atom_id res chain seq x y z
N MET A 1 7.20 -16.58 -26.34
CA MET A 1 7.15 -15.10 -26.40
C MET A 1 8.01 -14.56 -25.28
N PRO A 2 8.89 -13.58 -25.54
CA PRO A 2 9.64 -12.95 -24.45
C PRO A 2 8.62 -12.23 -23.56
N VAL A 3 8.57 -12.61 -22.28
CA VAL A 3 7.75 -11.93 -21.26
C VAL A 3 8.50 -10.68 -20.81
N ASN A 4 8.16 -9.57 -21.45
CA ASN A 4 8.60 -8.24 -21.08
C ASN A 4 7.87 -7.78 -19.80
N SER A 5 8.47 -8.04 -18.64
CA SER A 5 7.99 -7.44 -17.39
C SER A 5 8.43 -5.97 -17.33
N THR A 6 7.49 -5.05 -17.46
CA THR A 6 7.73 -3.62 -17.22
C THR A 6 7.83 -3.39 -15.72
N LYS A 7 9.00 -2.96 -15.23
CA LYS A 7 9.17 -2.51 -13.85
C LYS A 7 8.30 -1.27 -13.64
N ILE A 8 7.31 -1.37 -12.76
CA ILE A 8 6.50 -0.23 -12.36
C ILE A 8 7.37 0.62 -11.41
N THR A 9 7.71 1.84 -11.82
CA THR A 9 8.62 2.75 -11.10
C THR A 9 7.89 3.90 -10.40
N ALA A 10 6.55 3.87 -10.39
CA ALA A 10 5.68 4.84 -9.74
C ALA A 10 4.31 4.22 -9.47
N ASN A 11 3.56 4.76 -8.52
CA ASN A 11 2.22 4.31 -8.18
C ASN A 11 1.31 4.31 -9.42
N THR A 12 0.88 3.13 -9.87
CA THR A 12 0.12 2.92 -11.12
C THR A 12 -1.15 2.14 -10.81
N GLN A 13 -2.31 2.68 -11.15
CA GLN A 13 -3.59 1.98 -11.05
C GLN A 13 -3.64 0.83 -12.07
N LEU A 14 -3.79 -0.41 -11.59
CA LEU A 14 -3.73 -1.61 -12.44
C LEU A 14 -5.10 -2.05 -13.02
N SER A 15 -6.20 -1.60 -12.43
CA SER A 15 -7.54 -1.71 -13.03
C SER A 15 -8.51 -0.72 -12.38
N SER A 16 -9.39 -0.12 -13.18
CA SER A 16 -10.48 0.77 -12.75
C SER A 16 -11.87 0.21 -13.04
N ILE A 17 -11.96 -1.00 -13.58
CA ILE A 17 -13.20 -1.68 -13.92
C ILE A 17 -13.11 -3.09 -13.37
N GLY A 18 -14.12 -3.53 -12.61
CA GLY A 18 -14.21 -4.89 -12.07
C GLY A 18 -14.24 -5.95 -13.17
N GLY A 19 -13.07 -6.36 -13.62
CA GLY A 19 -12.82 -7.47 -14.53
C GLY A 19 -11.92 -8.49 -13.85
N THR A 20 -11.97 -9.74 -14.33
CA THR A 20 -11.29 -10.89 -13.73
C THR A 20 -9.79 -10.62 -13.60
N PHE A 21 -9.35 -10.39 -12.37
CA PHE A 21 -7.95 -10.20 -12.03
C PHE A 21 -7.26 -11.57 -12.06
N ASP A 22 -6.40 -11.81 -13.05
CA ASP A 22 -5.75 -13.12 -13.26
C ASP A 22 -4.74 -13.49 -12.15
N GLY A 23 -4.29 -12.52 -11.35
CA GLY A 23 -3.48 -12.77 -10.17
C GLY A 23 -2.57 -11.60 -9.77
N PHE A 24 -2.09 -11.67 -8.53
CA PHE A 24 -1.20 -10.68 -7.92
C PHE A 24 0.23 -11.22 -7.90
N ILE A 25 1.18 -10.58 -8.59
CA ILE A 25 2.59 -11.00 -8.62
C ILE A 25 3.45 -9.87 -8.07
N PHE A 26 4.25 -10.17 -7.03
CA PHE A 26 5.17 -9.22 -6.41
C PHE A 26 6.61 -9.56 -6.72
N PHE A 27 7.36 -8.58 -7.23
CA PHE A 27 8.82 -8.66 -7.33
C PHE A 27 9.43 -7.77 -6.25
N ASN A 28 10.05 -8.38 -5.24
CA ASN A 28 10.61 -7.67 -4.09
C ASN A 28 11.94 -6.97 -4.45
N GLY A 29 12.04 -5.69 -4.10
CA GLY A 29 13.29 -4.93 -4.12
C GLY A 29 13.86 -4.75 -2.70
N ALA A 30 15.03 -5.35 -2.47
CA ALA A 30 16.05 -5.21 -1.40
C ALA A 30 15.67 -5.02 0.09
N SER A 31 14.60 -4.31 0.47
CA SER A 31 14.40 -3.92 1.89
C SER A 31 13.02 -4.19 2.47
N ALA A 32 11.95 -4.23 1.67
CA ALA A 32 10.62 -4.77 1.97
C ALA A 32 9.68 -4.42 0.80
N SER A 33 8.69 -5.27 0.53
CA SER A 33 7.54 -4.89 -0.29
C SER A 33 6.30 -4.96 0.59
N VAL A 34 5.72 -3.81 0.93
CA VAL A 34 4.45 -3.76 1.64
C VAL A 34 3.34 -3.72 0.62
N VAL A 35 2.51 -4.75 0.67
CA VAL A 35 1.33 -4.85 -0.15
C VAL A 35 0.15 -4.46 0.69
N TYR A 36 -0.47 -3.33 0.35
CA TYR A 36 -1.74 -2.97 0.94
C TYR A 36 -2.88 -3.50 0.08
N VAL A 37 -3.76 -4.32 0.68
CA VAL A 37 -5.04 -4.71 0.08
C VAL A 37 -6.14 -4.07 0.93
N PHE A 38 -6.81 -3.08 0.35
CA PHE A 38 -7.91 -2.35 0.98
C PHE A 38 -9.25 -2.81 0.39
N ASP A 39 -10.29 -2.81 1.22
CA ASP A 39 -11.65 -2.71 0.71
C ASP A 39 -11.84 -1.29 0.17
N ASN A 40 -11.67 -1.08 -1.14
CA ASN A 40 -11.90 0.23 -1.75
C ASN A 40 -13.39 0.47 -2.08
N ASN A 41 -14.29 0.15 -1.14
CA ASN A 41 -15.72 0.42 -1.27
C ASN A 41 -16.04 1.93 -1.21
N ASN A 42 -15.12 2.74 -0.68
CA ASN A 42 -15.19 4.20 -0.76
C ASN A 42 -14.34 4.68 -1.94
N ALA A 43 -14.86 5.60 -2.74
CA ALA A 43 -14.10 6.18 -3.83
C ALA A 43 -12.90 6.99 -3.30
N ASP A 44 -11.76 6.89 -4.01
CA ASP A 44 -10.59 7.74 -3.79
C ASP A 44 -11.01 9.22 -3.72
N VAL A 45 -10.49 9.94 -2.73
CA VAL A 45 -10.73 11.38 -2.57
C VAL A 45 -9.62 12.12 -3.31
N VAL A 46 -9.96 13.02 -4.24
CA VAL A 46 -8.97 13.83 -4.98
C VAL A 46 -9.18 15.30 -4.69
N LEU A 47 -8.22 15.95 -4.03
CA LEU A 47 -8.33 17.34 -3.57
C LEU A 47 -7.05 18.13 -3.88
N PRO A 48 -7.15 19.44 -4.15
CA PRO A 48 -6.01 20.29 -4.45
C PRO A 48 -5.33 20.82 -3.17
N PHE A 49 -4.00 20.83 -3.13
CA PHE A 49 -3.22 21.45 -2.05
C PHE A 49 -1.97 22.18 -2.56
N ASP A 50 -1.50 23.15 -1.79
CA ASP A 50 -0.23 23.85 -1.96
C ASP A 50 0.83 23.24 -1.02
N TYR A 51 2.06 23.10 -1.51
CA TYR A 51 3.19 22.59 -0.71
C TYR A 51 4.55 22.92 -1.34
N ASN A 52 5.61 22.93 -0.53
CA ASN A 52 6.96 23.22 -0.99
C ASN A 52 8.02 22.64 -0.04
N ASN A 53 8.62 21.51 -0.41
CA ASN A 53 9.76 20.91 0.29
C ASN A 53 9.60 20.86 1.83
N GLY A 54 8.40 20.49 2.27
CA GLY A 54 7.95 20.52 3.67
C GLY A 54 6.88 19.48 3.93
N THR A 55 6.38 19.42 5.15
CA THR A 55 5.26 18.55 5.55
C THR A 55 3.91 19.27 5.52
N THR A 56 3.89 20.60 5.60
CA THR A 56 2.66 21.38 5.59
C THR A 56 2.04 21.40 4.20
N MET A 57 0.76 21.02 4.14
CA MET A 57 -0.08 20.99 2.96
C MET A 57 -1.23 21.97 3.21
N SER A 58 -1.30 23.06 2.44
CA SER A 58 -2.23 24.17 2.71
C SER A 58 -3.19 24.44 1.55
N ASN A 59 -4.17 25.32 1.78
CA ASN A 59 -5.07 25.86 0.76
C ASN A 59 -5.97 24.80 0.09
N GLY A 60 -6.22 23.67 0.77
CA GLY A 60 -7.09 22.59 0.28
C GLY A 60 -8.10 22.16 1.34
N PRO A 61 -9.34 21.77 0.99
CA PRO A 61 -10.34 21.37 1.98
C PRO A 61 -9.92 20.09 2.69
N THR A 62 -10.12 20.01 4.01
CA THR A 62 -9.79 18.81 4.79
C THR A 62 -11.03 18.05 5.29
N ASP A 63 -12.24 18.50 4.96
CA ASP A 63 -13.50 17.94 5.50
C ASP A 63 -13.71 16.46 5.17
N ALA A 64 -13.15 15.99 4.05
CA ALA A 64 -13.19 14.61 3.60
C ALA A 64 -11.94 13.81 3.98
N LEU A 65 -10.99 14.42 4.70
CA LEU A 65 -9.72 13.80 5.07
C LEU A 65 -9.78 13.25 6.49
N SER A 66 -9.06 12.15 6.70
CA SER A 66 -8.83 11.56 8.02
C SER A 66 -7.33 11.36 8.24
N VAL A 67 -6.89 11.50 9.49
CA VAL A 67 -5.52 11.14 9.89
C VAL A 67 -5.27 9.67 9.55
N GLY A 68 -4.12 9.38 8.94
CA GLY A 68 -3.72 8.05 8.49
C GLY A 68 -4.09 7.71 7.05
N MET A 69 -4.87 8.54 6.34
CA MET A 69 -5.09 8.35 4.91
C MET A 69 -3.76 8.38 4.14
N LEU A 70 -3.58 7.45 3.20
CA LEU A 70 -2.43 7.45 2.29
C LEU A 70 -2.57 8.62 1.33
N VAL A 71 -1.46 9.33 1.08
CA VAL A 71 -1.42 10.48 0.18
C VAL A 71 -0.54 10.15 -1.01
N PHE A 72 -1.06 10.39 -2.21
CA PHE A 72 -0.34 10.19 -3.47
C PHE A 72 -0.32 11.49 -4.27
N GLY A 73 0.81 11.78 -4.92
CA GLY A 73 0.96 12.96 -5.75
C GLY A 73 2.40 13.22 -6.16
N SER A 74 2.60 14.23 -7.02
CA SER A 74 3.95 14.61 -7.49
C SER A 74 4.81 15.09 -6.32
N GLY A 75 5.93 14.44 -6.08
CA GLY A 75 6.83 14.85 -4.98
C GLY A 75 6.36 14.45 -3.58
N ILE A 76 5.26 13.69 -3.46
CA ILE A 76 4.85 13.05 -2.21
C ILE A 76 5.68 11.75 -2.04
N PRO A 77 6.40 11.55 -0.93
CA PRO A 77 7.15 10.31 -0.71
C PRO A 77 6.25 9.07 -0.67
N ASP A 78 6.78 7.94 -1.14
CA ASP A 78 6.05 6.66 -1.10
C ASP A 78 5.68 6.26 0.33
N GLY A 79 4.41 5.90 0.54
CA GLY A 79 3.88 5.52 1.86
C GLY A 79 3.60 6.69 2.80
N ALA A 80 3.67 7.95 2.33
CA ALA A 80 3.30 9.09 3.15
C ALA A 80 1.79 9.11 3.47
N THR A 81 1.45 9.59 4.66
CA THR A 81 0.08 9.67 5.18
C THR A 81 -0.23 11.04 5.74
N VAL A 82 -1.52 11.34 5.90
CA VAL A 82 -1.99 12.50 6.68
C VAL A 82 -1.58 12.28 8.15
N ALA A 83 -0.60 13.03 8.64
CA ALA A 83 -0.09 12.93 10.01
C ALA A 83 -0.99 13.65 11.02
N SER A 84 -1.47 14.84 10.67
CA SER A 84 -2.44 15.60 11.47
C SER A 84 -3.20 16.60 10.61
N ILE A 85 -4.47 16.85 10.92
CA ILE A 85 -5.26 17.95 10.31
C ILE A 85 -5.20 19.11 11.30
N THR A 86 -4.58 20.21 10.90
CA THR A 86 -4.34 21.36 11.80
C THR A 86 -5.50 22.34 11.80
N ASP A 87 -6.20 22.46 10.66
CA ASP A 87 -7.37 23.30 10.46
C ASP A 87 -8.17 22.82 9.22
N PRO A 88 -9.35 23.39 8.92
CA PRO A 88 -10.19 22.96 7.80
C PRO A 88 -9.55 23.06 6.40
N THR A 89 -8.38 23.70 6.30
CA THR A 89 -7.67 23.97 5.04
C THR A 89 -6.22 23.49 5.00
N THR A 90 -5.75 22.89 6.10
CA THR A 90 -4.33 22.54 6.27
C THR A 90 -4.17 21.20 7.00
N PHE A 91 -3.26 20.38 6.49
CA PHE A 91 -2.80 19.18 7.17
C PHE A 91 -1.28 19.04 7.08
N GLU A 92 -0.71 18.25 7.99
CA GLU A 92 0.70 17.87 7.98
C GLU A 92 0.85 16.47 7.40
N LEU A 93 1.77 16.31 6.45
CA LEU A 93 2.17 15.05 5.85
C LEU A 93 3.21 14.34 6.71
N SER A 94 3.19 13.01 6.74
CA SER A 94 4.11 12.20 7.54
C SER A 94 5.56 12.19 7.05
N ALA A 95 5.84 12.75 5.87
CA ALA A 95 7.16 12.81 5.26
C ALA A 95 7.33 14.10 4.45
N THR A 96 8.55 14.62 4.36
CA THR A 96 8.84 15.87 3.63
C THR A 96 8.65 15.69 2.14
N THR A 97 7.88 16.59 1.52
CA THR A 97 7.70 16.64 0.06
C THR A 97 9.00 16.98 -0.68
N THR A 98 9.07 16.65 -1.96
CA THR A 98 10.22 16.92 -2.84
C THR A 98 9.77 17.55 -4.16
N GLY A 99 10.70 18.09 -4.95
CA GLY A 99 10.40 18.62 -6.28
C GLY A 99 9.92 20.09 -6.31
N GLY A 100 10.11 20.82 -5.21
CA GLY A 100 9.88 22.26 -5.13
C GLY A 100 8.43 22.65 -4.88
N ALA A 101 8.12 23.93 -5.12
CA ALA A 101 6.80 24.50 -4.87
C ALA A 101 5.75 23.97 -5.86
N LYS A 102 4.59 23.59 -5.33
CA LYS A 102 3.40 23.16 -6.04
C LYS A 102 2.22 23.97 -5.56
N VAL A 103 1.34 24.37 -6.48
CA VAL A 103 0.15 25.16 -6.21
C VAL A 103 -1.07 24.45 -6.77
N SER A 104 -2.09 24.28 -5.94
CA SER A 104 -3.37 23.61 -6.23
C SER A 104 -3.15 22.25 -6.89
N GLN A 105 -2.10 21.55 -6.47
CA GLN A 105 -1.72 20.28 -7.03
C GLN A 105 -2.72 19.23 -6.54
N ALA A 106 -3.34 18.52 -7.49
CA ALA A 106 -4.22 17.41 -7.16
C ALA A 106 -3.43 16.31 -6.44
N LEU A 107 -3.91 15.95 -5.26
CA LEU A 107 -3.44 14.82 -4.47
C LEU A 107 -4.57 13.81 -4.35
N THR A 108 -4.22 12.53 -4.40
CA THR A 108 -5.14 11.43 -4.19
C THR A 108 -4.99 10.93 -2.76
N PHE A 109 -6.11 10.85 -2.05
CA PHE A 109 -6.20 10.36 -0.69
C PHE A 109 -6.98 9.05 -0.71
N VAL A 110 -6.34 8.01 -0.19
CA VAL A 110 -6.94 6.69 -0.08
C VAL A 110 -7.17 6.42 1.38
N SER A 111 -8.44 6.22 1.75
CA SER A 111 -8.74 5.73 3.08
C SER A 111 -8.16 4.34 3.22
N VAL A 112 -7.41 4.12 4.29
CA VAL A 112 -6.91 2.80 4.66
C VAL A 112 -7.94 2.06 5.53
N ASP A 113 -9.21 2.48 5.45
CA ASP A 113 -10.31 1.84 6.16
C ASP A 113 -10.41 0.40 5.70
N ASN A 114 -10.33 -0.51 6.67
CA ASN A 114 -10.56 -1.92 6.50
C ASN A 114 -9.50 -2.63 5.61
N PRO A 115 -8.25 -2.78 6.09
CA PRO A 115 -7.32 -3.73 5.49
C PRO A 115 -7.94 -5.14 5.57
N ILE A 116 -8.49 -5.63 4.46
CA ILE A 116 -9.13 -6.95 4.37
C ILE A 116 -8.11 -8.10 4.35
N GLY A 117 -6.83 -7.78 4.17
CA GLY A 117 -5.74 -8.73 4.28
C GLY A 117 -4.39 -8.03 4.32
N LYS A 118 -3.51 -8.50 5.20
CA LYS A 118 -2.10 -8.08 5.26
C LYS A 118 -1.24 -9.29 4.93
N PHE A 119 -0.60 -9.28 3.77
CA PHE A 119 0.48 -10.21 3.46
C PHE A 119 1.81 -9.55 3.85
N SER A 120 2.24 -9.79 5.08
CA SER A 120 3.55 -9.34 5.56
C SER A 120 4.54 -10.48 5.52
N THR A 121 5.53 -10.39 4.64
CA THR A 121 6.80 -11.12 4.77
C THR A 121 7.77 -10.17 5.45
N ALA A 122 8.20 -10.50 6.65
CA ALA A 122 9.10 -9.69 7.44
C ALA A 122 10.49 -9.66 6.78
N ALA A 123 11.09 -8.48 6.65
CA ALA A 123 12.48 -8.39 6.27
C ALA A 123 13.39 -8.73 7.47
N ASN A 124 13.63 -10.02 7.74
CA ASN A 124 14.89 -10.51 8.33
C ASN A 124 14.93 -12.06 8.33
N THR A 125 15.73 -12.60 7.41
CA THR A 125 16.24 -13.97 7.14
C THR A 125 15.41 -15.23 7.44
N SER A 126 14.25 -15.15 8.09
CA SER A 126 13.50 -16.29 8.61
C SER A 126 12.01 -15.95 8.74
N ASP A 127 11.36 -15.75 7.60
CA ASP A 127 9.91 -15.58 7.43
C ASP A 127 9.12 -16.86 7.78
N ASP A 128 7.91 -16.71 8.35
CA ASP A 128 6.80 -17.65 8.13
C ASP A 128 5.44 -16.90 8.06
N ILE A 129 4.64 -17.24 7.03
CA ILE A 129 3.26 -16.75 6.74
C ILE A 129 2.25 -17.80 7.23
N ARG A 130 1.26 -17.47 8.09
CA ARG A 130 0.18 -18.41 8.50
C ARG A 130 -1.00 -18.40 7.52
N GLY A 131 -1.56 -19.57 7.18
CA GLY A 131 -2.83 -19.66 6.45
C GLY A 131 -2.75 -19.40 4.94
N LEU A 132 -1.53 -19.31 4.40
CA LEU A 132 -1.24 -19.48 2.98
C LEU A 132 -1.41 -20.97 2.62
N GLY A 133 -2.68 -21.36 2.50
CA GLY A 133 -3.13 -22.61 1.90
C GLY A 133 -3.27 -22.44 0.39
N ILE A 134 -2.69 -23.38 -0.34
CA ILE A 134 -2.26 -23.30 -1.73
C ILE A 134 -2.71 -24.60 -2.41
N ILE A 135 -3.56 -24.52 -3.44
CA ILE A 135 -4.04 -25.71 -4.16
C ILE A 135 -3.00 -26.08 -5.24
N CYS A 136 -2.36 -27.25 -5.12
CA CYS A 136 -1.35 -27.70 -6.08
C CYS A 136 -1.43 -29.22 -6.33
N ARG A 137 -1.35 -29.62 -7.60
CA ARG A 137 -1.60 -31.01 -8.06
C ARG A 137 -0.59 -32.04 -7.53
N ASN A 138 0.61 -31.58 -7.14
CA ASN A 138 1.76 -32.42 -6.77
C ASN A 138 2.28 -32.16 -5.33
N GLY A 139 1.50 -31.49 -4.47
CA GLY A 139 1.81 -31.30 -3.03
C GLY A 139 2.53 -30.00 -2.63
N ILE A 140 2.47 -29.66 -1.34
CA ILE A 140 3.00 -28.42 -0.72
C ILE A 140 4.25 -28.75 0.12
N LYS A 141 5.30 -27.92 0.02
CA LYS A 141 6.52 -27.99 0.86
C LYS A 141 6.56 -26.80 1.81
N ILE A 142 6.55 -27.05 3.12
CA ILE A 142 6.68 -26.01 4.19
C ILE A 142 8.10 -26.12 4.79
N VAL A 143 8.78 -24.98 5.00
CA VAL A 143 10.14 -24.90 5.57
C VAL A 143 10.14 -23.81 6.65
N ALA A 144 10.46 -24.15 7.90
CA ALA A 144 10.41 -23.24 9.05
C ALA A 144 11.76 -23.09 9.76
N ASN A 145 11.96 -21.98 10.47
CA ASN A 145 13.23 -21.62 11.12
C ASN A 145 13.34 -22.06 12.58
N ASN A 146 12.19 -22.41 13.18
CA ASN A 146 12.12 -23.14 14.44
C ASN A 146 10.99 -24.17 14.36
N PHE A 147 11.35 -25.46 14.41
CA PHE A 147 10.43 -26.58 14.21
C PHE A 147 9.67 -27.00 15.48
N THR A 148 10.02 -26.48 16.66
CA THR A 148 9.41 -26.92 17.91
C THR A 148 8.01 -26.35 18.17
N THR A 149 7.61 -25.29 17.46
CA THR A 149 6.27 -24.67 17.55
C THR A 149 5.46 -24.81 16.26
N LEU A 150 5.98 -25.57 15.28
CA LEU A 150 5.29 -25.81 14.02
C LEU A 150 4.25 -26.92 14.21
N GLU A 151 2.97 -26.53 14.20
CA GLU A 151 1.83 -27.44 14.34
C GLU A 151 1.14 -27.59 12.98
N VAL A 152 1.18 -28.79 12.40
CA VAL A 152 0.54 -29.14 11.12
C VAL A 152 -0.63 -30.08 11.39
N PHE A 153 -1.86 -29.57 11.29
CA PHE A 153 -3.08 -30.38 11.42
C PHE A 153 -3.48 -30.94 10.05
N ALA A 154 -3.38 -32.26 9.88
CA ALA A 154 -4.06 -32.93 8.78
C ALA A 154 -5.52 -33.19 9.20
N LEU A 155 -6.47 -32.41 8.66
CA LEU A 155 -7.89 -32.67 8.84
C LEU A 155 -8.34 -33.73 7.84
N THR A 156 -8.76 -34.89 8.33
CA THR A 156 -9.36 -35.97 7.54
C THR A 156 -10.84 -36.11 7.86
N ASN A 157 -11.68 -36.27 6.83
CA ASN A 157 -12.93 -37.05 6.95
C ASN A 157 -12.65 -38.47 6.46
#